data_AF-A0A9C9TCG6-F1
#
_entry.id   AF-A0A9C9TCG6-F1
#
_cell.length_a   1.000
_cell.length_b   1.000
_cell.length_c   1.000
_cell.angle_alpha   90.00
_cell.angle_beta   90.00
_cell.angle_gamma   90.00
#
_symmetry.space_group_name_H-M   'P 1'
#
loop_
_entity.id
_entity.type
_entity.pdbx_description
1 polymer ?
#
loop_
_entity_poly.entity_id
_entity_poly.type
_entity_poly.pdbx_seq_one_letter_code
_entity_poly.pdbx_strand_id
1 'polypeptide(L)'
;MRLIVASLKAPFGPPLTEMDKVEVTLTVDAGAEDAKVKTQQGIESLRQGQILRLTEEALEQGGVLTQEDLARALGVHRRTIVREVKALKAEGHLIQTRGAVKGVGRGQTHKVRIIELWLDREGYDKIARWMRHSPQAIKRYVNTFLRIVVLHRQETPVEEIAFLTQASAQLVKDYLEVYEATMKVPHRRERLEEELARVSARQKPSFEEGKKGQEQQ
;
A
#
# COMPACT_ATOMS: atom_id res chain seq x y z
N MET A 1 -11.67 -4.74 11.63
CA MET A 1 -11.52 -5.38 12.95
C MET A 1 -10.62 -4.52 13.82
N ARG A 2 -10.97 -4.25 15.08
CA ARG A 2 -10.08 -3.53 16.01
C ARG A 2 -9.32 -4.52 16.89
N LEU A 3 -8.03 -4.27 17.11
CA LEU A 3 -7.18 -5.09 17.98
C LEU A 3 -6.29 -4.19 18.83
N ILE A 4 -6.10 -4.59 20.09
CA ILE A 4 -5.05 -4.02 20.94
C ILE A 4 -3.78 -4.84 20.72
N VAL A 5 -2.74 -4.19 20.22
CA VAL A 5 -1.47 -4.84 19.82
C VAL A 5 -0.30 -4.14 20.49
N ALA A 6 0.88 -4.74 20.41
CA ALA A 6 2.09 -4.13 20.95
C ALA A 6 2.43 -2.83 20.22
N SER A 7 2.81 -1.80 20.96
CA SER A 7 3.39 -0.58 20.39
C SER A 7 4.74 -0.88 19.75
N LEU A 8 5.00 -0.27 18.58
CA LEU A 8 6.29 -0.30 17.90
C LEU A 8 7.41 0.32 18.75
N LYS A 9 7.08 1.21 19.69
CA LYS A 9 8.02 1.89 20.59
C LYS A 9 8.31 1.10 21.88
N ALA A 10 7.58 0.01 22.14
CA ALA A 10 7.74 -0.74 23.37
C ALA A 10 9.11 -1.47 23.42
N PRO A 11 9.87 -1.37 24.53
CA PRO A 11 11.13 -2.09 24.67
C PRO A 11 10.92 -3.62 24.63
N PHE A 12 11.92 -4.34 24.11
CA PHE A 12 11.97 -5.80 24.21
C PHE A 12 12.30 -6.22 25.65
N GLY A 13 11.56 -7.19 26.21
CA GLY A 13 11.89 -7.77 27.53
C GLY A 13 10.73 -7.87 28.52
N PRO A 14 9.85 -6.85 28.69
CA PRO A 14 8.75 -6.95 29.65
C PRO A 14 7.68 -7.97 29.21
N PRO A 15 6.91 -8.54 30.16
CA PRO A 15 5.70 -9.31 29.85
C PRO A 15 4.72 -8.48 29.00
N LEU A 16 3.95 -9.14 28.11
CA LEU A 16 2.91 -8.51 27.26
C LEU A 16 1.89 -7.67 28.04
N THR A 17 1.77 -7.87 29.35
CA THR A 17 0.90 -7.11 30.27
C THR A 17 1.44 -5.73 30.64
N GLU A 18 2.76 -5.51 30.58
CA GLU A 18 3.45 -4.27 30.98
C GLU A 18 3.92 -3.43 29.79
N MET A 19 3.66 -3.89 28.57
CA MET A 19 4.11 -3.22 27.35
C MET A 19 3.10 -2.18 26.90
N ASP A 20 3.61 -1.05 26.40
CA ASP A 20 2.79 -0.07 25.70
C ASP A 20 2.01 -0.75 24.58
N LYS A 21 0.70 -0.51 24.56
CA LYS A 21 -0.22 -1.07 23.58
C LYS A 21 -0.84 0.05 22.77
N VAL A 22 -1.18 -0.26 21.53
CA VAL A 22 -1.91 0.63 20.62
C VAL A 22 -3.10 -0.12 20.07
N GLU A 23 -4.25 0.54 20.01
CA GLU A 23 -5.40 0.03 19.27
C GLU A 23 -5.17 0.28 17.78
N VAL A 24 -5.28 -0.78 16.97
CA VAL A 24 -5.17 -0.72 15.51
C VAL A 24 -6.45 -1.21 14.86
N THR A 25 -6.83 -0.60 13.75
CA THR A 25 -7.93 -1.03 12.89
C THR A 25 -7.36 -1.76 11.68
N LEU A 26 -7.85 -2.99 11.47
CA LEU A 26 -7.35 -3.95 10.50
C LEU A 26 -8.42 -4.36 9.47
N THR A 27 -8.04 -4.44 8.21
CA THR A 27 -8.86 -4.88 7.07
C THR A 27 -8.71 -6.38 6.85
N VAL A 28 -9.46 -7.16 7.64
CA VAL A 28 -9.42 -8.63 7.55
C VAL A 28 -9.99 -9.14 6.22
N ASP A 29 -11.07 -8.54 5.74
CA ASP A 29 -11.72 -8.86 4.47
C ASP A 29 -11.82 -7.61 3.59
N ALA A 30 -11.17 -7.64 2.42
CA ALA A 30 -11.26 -6.59 1.40
C ALA A 30 -12.38 -6.85 0.37
N GLY A 31 -13.31 -7.77 0.68
CA GLY A 31 -14.49 -8.07 -0.11
C GLY A 31 -14.15 -8.63 -1.49
N ALA A 32 -14.59 -7.93 -2.54
CA ALA A 32 -14.42 -8.39 -3.92
C ALA A 32 -12.95 -8.58 -4.34
N GLU A 33 -12.01 -7.84 -3.74
CA GLU A 33 -10.58 -7.97 -4.06
C GLU A 33 -10.02 -9.29 -3.54
N ASP A 34 -10.34 -9.63 -2.29
CA ASP A 34 -9.95 -10.88 -1.64
C ASP A 34 -10.62 -12.08 -2.32
N ALA A 35 -11.90 -11.95 -2.69
CA ALA A 35 -12.62 -12.98 -3.45
C ALA A 35 -11.98 -13.27 -4.81
N LYS A 36 -11.46 -12.24 -5.50
CA LYS A 36 -10.72 -12.40 -6.77
C LYS A 36 -9.40 -13.12 -6.56
N VAL A 37 -8.61 -12.72 -5.56
CA VAL A 37 -7.33 -13.41 -5.24
C VAL A 37 -7.59 -14.87 -4.89
N LYS A 38 -8.60 -15.16 -4.08
CA LYS A 38 -8.97 -16.53 -3.71
C LYS A 38 -9.36 -17.38 -4.93
N THR A 39 -10.18 -16.82 -5.82
CA THR A 39 -10.63 -17.53 -7.04
C THR A 39 -9.47 -17.79 -8.00
N GLN A 40 -8.56 -16.84 -8.17
CA GLN A 40 -7.48 -16.91 -9.16
C GLN A 40 -6.22 -17.64 -8.65
N GLN A 41 -5.91 -17.49 -7.36
CA GLN A 41 -4.62 -17.89 -6.79
C GLN A 41 -4.77 -18.82 -5.56
N GLY A 42 -6.00 -19.16 -5.17
CA GLY A 42 -6.28 -20.06 -4.06
C GLY A 42 -6.28 -19.39 -2.69
N ILE A 43 -6.68 -20.18 -1.68
CA ILE A 43 -6.88 -19.72 -0.31
C ILE A 43 -5.57 -19.37 0.41
N GLU A 44 -4.46 -20.00 0.03
CA GLU A 44 -3.13 -19.72 0.59
C GLU A 44 -2.66 -18.34 0.17
N SER A 45 -2.73 -18.02 -1.13
CA SER A 45 -2.42 -16.69 -1.67
C SER A 45 -3.30 -15.59 -1.06
N LEU A 46 -4.60 -15.85 -0.86
CA LEU A 46 -5.48 -14.93 -0.13
C LEU A 46 -4.93 -14.67 1.28
N ARG A 47 -4.64 -15.74 2.04
CA ARG A 47 -4.15 -15.63 3.42
C ARG A 47 -2.83 -14.87 3.48
N GLN A 48 -1.93 -15.13 2.54
CA GLN A 48 -0.65 -14.44 2.43
C GLN A 48 -0.83 -12.95 2.16
N GLY A 49 -1.72 -12.58 1.22
CA GLY A 49 -2.09 -11.20 0.96
C GLY A 49 -2.69 -10.50 2.19
N GLN A 50 -3.55 -11.20 2.93
CA GLN A 50 -4.07 -10.72 4.21
C GLN A 50 -2.96 -10.50 5.24
N ILE A 51 -2.01 -11.45 5.40
CA ILE A 51 -0.88 -11.28 6.33
C ILE A 51 -0.08 -10.03 5.99
N LEU A 52 0.30 -9.83 4.72
CA LEU A 52 1.04 -8.66 4.28
C LEU A 52 0.29 -7.37 4.61
N ARG A 53 -0.98 -7.28 4.20
CA ARG A 53 -1.85 -6.13 4.47
C ARG A 53 -2.00 -5.83 5.96
N LEU A 54 -2.33 -6.83 6.77
CA LEU A 54 -2.57 -6.65 8.20
C LEU A 54 -1.31 -6.20 8.94
N THR A 55 -0.15 -6.76 8.59
CA THR A 55 1.11 -6.33 9.20
C THR A 55 1.47 -4.89 8.86
N GLU A 56 1.23 -4.47 7.62
CA GLU A 56 1.46 -3.10 7.16
C GLU A 56 0.51 -2.11 7.85
N GLU A 57 -0.80 -2.40 7.89
CA GLU A 57 -1.80 -1.55 8.55
C GLU A 57 -1.50 -1.35 10.05
N ALA A 58 -1.03 -2.39 10.73
CA ALA A 58 -0.63 -2.27 12.12
C ALA A 58 0.58 -1.33 12.28
N LEU A 59 1.61 -1.49 11.45
CA LEU A 59 2.81 -0.64 11.48
C LEU A 59 2.49 0.83 11.20
N GLU A 60 1.62 1.10 10.22
CA GLU A 60 1.16 2.44 9.87
C GLU A 60 0.47 3.13 11.05
N GLN A 61 -0.14 2.36 11.95
CA GLN A 61 -0.80 2.83 13.16
C GLN A 61 0.12 2.78 14.40
N GLY A 62 1.42 2.50 14.23
CA GLY A 62 2.39 2.43 15.32
C GLY A 62 2.29 1.14 16.15
N GLY A 63 1.57 0.14 15.67
CA GLY A 63 1.45 -1.18 16.28
C GLY A 63 2.30 -2.25 15.57
N VAL A 64 2.55 -3.36 16.25
CA VAL A 64 3.23 -4.53 15.67
C VAL A 64 2.46 -5.79 16.03
N LEU A 65 2.12 -6.59 15.01
CA LEU A 65 1.41 -7.85 15.20
C LEU A 65 2.34 -8.98 15.63
N THR A 66 1.88 -9.76 16.60
CA THR A 66 2.42 -11.09 16.87
C THR A 66 1.82 -12.12 15.90
N GLN A 67 2.38 -13.32 15.86
CA GLN A 67 1.80 -14.41 15.06
C GLN A 67 0.47 -14.88 15.63
N GLU A 68 0.30 -14.75 16.95
CA GLU A 68 -0.93 -15.00 17.69
C GLU A 68 -2.02 -14.00 17.32
N ASP A 69 -1.68 -12.71 17.14
CA ASP A 69 -2.62 -11.69 16.69
C ASP A 69 -3.09 -11.96 15.26
N LEU A 70 -2.16 -12.31 14.36
CA LEU A 70 -2.49 -12.72 12.99
C LEU A 70 -3.37 -13.98 12.96
N ALA A 71 -3.07 -14.97 13.80
CA ALA A 71 -3.86 -16.19 13.92
C ALA A 71 -5.29 -15.88 14.36
N ARG A 72 -5.44 -15.00 15.36
CA ARG A 72 -6.75 -14.53 15.86
C ARG A 72 -7.51 -13.75 14.78
N ALA A 73 -6.84 -12.83 14.09
CA ALA A 73 -7.46 -12.00 13.05
C ALA A 73 -7.93 -12.81 11.85
N LEU A 74 -7.19 -13.85 11.46
CA LEU A 74 -7.50 -14.67 10.28
C LEU A 74 -8.28 -15.95 10.61
N GLY A 75 -8.58 -16.21 11.88
CA GLY A 75 -9.31 -17.40 12.31
C GLY A 75 -8.59 -18.72 12.00
N VAL A 76 -7.26 -18.73 12.05
CA VAL A 76 -6.43 -19.92 11.77
C VAL A 76 -5.50 -20.23 12.93
N HIS A 77 -5.00 -21.46 13.00
CA HIS A 77 -3.99 -21.81 13.99
C HIS A 77 -2.67 -21.07 13.75
N ARG A 78 -1.96 -20.72 14.84
CA ARG A 78 -0.62 -20.12 14.82
C ARG A 78 0.36 -20.86 13.91
N ARG A 79 0.32 -22.20 13.88
CA ARG A 79 1.17 -23.02 13.00
C ARG A 79 1.00 -22.70 11.52
N THR A 80 -0.21 -22.33 11.10
CA THR A 80 -0.51 -21.89 9.73
C THR A 80 0.19 -20.56 9.46
N ILE A 81 0.06 -19.58 10.37
CA ILE A 81 0.73 -18.28 10.24
C ILE A 81 2.25 -18.43 10.16
N VAL A 82 2.84 -19.27 11.02
CA VAL A 82 4.29 -19.56 10.99
C VAL A 82 4.73 -20.05 9.60
N ARG A 83 3.97 -20.99 9.03
CA ARG A 83 4.26 -21.55 7.69
C ARG A 83 4.13 -20.49 6.59
N GLU A 84 3.05 -19.70 6.59
CA GLU A 84 2.85 -18.65 5.58
C GLU A 84 3.93 -17.56 5.68
N VAL A 85 4.27 -17.11 6.88
CA VAL A 85 5.32 -16.11 7.08
C VAL A 85 6.68 -16.63 6.60
N LYS A 86 6.96 -17.93 6.79
CA LYS A 86 8.17 -18.55 6.26
C LYS A 86 8.18 -18.58 4.73
N ALA A 87 7.06 -18.94 4.09
CA ALA A 87 6.93 -18.94 2.64
C ALA A 87 7.12 -17.54 2.05
N LEU A 88 6.43 -16.55 2.60
CA LEU A 88 6.54 -15.16 2.17
C LEU A 88 7.97 -14.60 2.32
N LYS A 89 8.66 -14.91 3.42
CA LYS A 89 10.07 -14.53 3.59
C LYS A 89 10.99 -15.18 2.56
N ALA A 90 10.73 -16.46 2.21
CA ALA A 90 11.49 -17.15 1.17
C ALA A 90 11.23 -16.56 -0.24
N GLU A 91 10.04 -15.99 -0.45
CA GLU A 91 9.67 -15.24 -1.67
C GLU A 91 10.23 -13.81 -1.69
N GLY A 92 10.93 -13.38 -0.64
CA GLY A 92 11.57 -12.07 -0.52
C GLY A 92 10.71 -10.97 0.11
N HIS A 93 9.54 -11.31 0.66
CA HIS A 93 8.69 -10.33 1.34
C HIS A 93 9.25 -9.98 2.73
N LEU A 94 9.31 -8.68 3.00
CA LEU A 94 9.66 -8.15 4.32
C LEU A 94 8.43 -8.15 5.22
N ILE A 95 8.34 -9.13 6.12
CA ILE A 95 7.28 -9.19 7.13
C ILE A 95 7.83 -8.77 8.48
N GLN A 96 7.39 -7.61 8.94
CA GLN A 96 7.73 -7.10 10.27
C GLN A 96 6.72 -7.62 11.29
N THR A 97 7.00 -8.79 11.86
CA THR A 97 6.38 -9.23 13.11
C THR A 97 7.31 -8.88 14.28
N ARG A 98 6.77 -8.81 15.50
CA ARG A 98 7.53 -8.42 16.70
C ARG A 98 8.82 -9.20 16.95
N GLY A 99 9.01 -10.39 16.38
CA GLY A 99 10.26 -11.17 16.46
C GLY A 99 11.32 -10.81 15.41
N ALA A 100 11.04 -9.93 14.45
CA ALA A 100 11.90 -9.58 13.31
C ALA A 100 12.31 -8.10 13.27
N VAL A 101 11.93 -7.31 14.27
CA VAL A 101 12.21 -5.86 14.31
C VAL A 101 13.63 -5.61 14.86
N LYS A 102 14.65 -5.91 14.04
CA LYS A 102 15.97 -5.28 14.11
C LYS A 102 16.44 -4.95 12.70
N GLY A 103 16.60 -3.65 12.42
CA GLY A 103 17.52 -3.19 11.38
C GLY A 103 16.99 -2.95 9.96
N VAL A 104 15.68 -2.99 9.70
CA VAL A 104 15.14 -2.60 8.39
C VAL A 104 14.57 -1.18 8.48
N GLY A 105 15.06 -0.29 7.62
CA GLY A 105 14.61 1.09 7.53
C GLY A 105 13.09 1.19 7.36
N ARG A 106 12.51 2.27 7.86
CA ARG A 106 11.07 2.55 7.93
C ARG A 106 10.36 2.70 6.57
N GLY A 107 11.00 2.34 5.45
CA GLY A 107 10.64 2.81 4.11
C GLY A 107 10.34 1.73 3.05
N GLN A 108 10.18 0.45 3.39
CA GLN A 108 9.75 -0.54 2.39
C GLN A 108 8.47 -1.25 2.82
N THR A 109 7.37 -0.53 2.61
CA THR A 109 6.01 -1.04 2.77
C THR A 109 5.62 -1.87 1.53
N HIS A 110 4.61 -2.72 1.66
CA HIS A 110 4.10 -3.53 0.56
C HIS A 110 3.48 -2.65 -0.53
N LYS A 111 2.86 -1.52 -0.15
CA LYS A 111 2.36 -0.48 -1.05
C LYS A 111 3.47 0.21 -1.84
N VAL A 112 4.57 0.62 -1.20
CA VAL A 112 5.75 1.19 -1.88
C VAL A 112 6.27 0.23 -2.93
N ARG A 113 6.42 -1.05 -2.57
CA ARG A 113 6.96 -2.05 -3.48
C ARG A 113 6.08 -2.26 -4.72
N ILE A 114 4.76 -2.17 -4.59
CA ILE A 114 3.83 -2.21 -5.73
C ILE A 114 4.13 -1.05 -6.71
N ILE A 115 4.35 0.16 -6.18
CA ILE A 115 4.66 1.34 -7.01
C ILE A 115 6.01 1.18 -7.70
N GLU A 116 7.04 0.70 -6.99
CA GLU A 116 8.37 0.45 -7.59
C GLU A 116 8.31 -0.50 -8.79
N LEU A 117 7.62 -1.65 -8.64
CA LEU A 117 7.45 -2.61 -9.74
C LEU A 117 6.70 -2.00 -10.92
N TRP A 118 5.65 -1.23 -10.64
CA TRP A 118 4.87 -0.57 -11.68
C TRP A 118 5.69 0.48 -12.44
N LEU A 119 6.55 1.22 -11.73
CA LEU A 119 7.51 2.15 -12.31
C LEU A 119 8.58 1.43 -13.15
N ASP A 120 8.95 0.21 -12.77
CA ASP A 120 9.79 -0.71 -13.56
C ASP A 120 9.03 -1.37 -14.73
N ARG A 121 7.85 -0.83 -15.09
CA ARG A 121 6.99 -1.27 -16.19
C ARG A 121 6.49 -2.72 -16.05
N GLU A 122 6.47 -3.27 -14.84
CA GLU A 122 5.88 -4.58 -14.60
C GLU A 122 4.36 -4.55 -14.80
N GLY A 123 3.83 -5.57 -15.47
CA GLY A 123 2.39 -5.68 -15.76
C GLY A 123 1.57 -5.98 -14.51
N TYR A 124 0.32 -5.48 -14.46
CA TYR A 124 -0.55 -5.63 -13.30
C TYR A 124 -0.78 -7.09 -12.91
N ASP A 125 -0.85 -8.01 -13.87
CA ASP A 125 -1.02 -9.44 -13.58
C ASP A 125 0.22 -10.06 -12.92
N LYS A 126 1.41 -9.59 -13.28
CA LYS A 126 2.66 -10.04 -12.64
C LYS A 126 2.76 -9.48 -11.21
N ILE A 127 2.48 -8.19 -11.05
CA ILE A 127 2.43 -7.54 -9.73
C ILE A 127 1.36 -8.21 -8.86
N ALA A 128 0.19 -8.53 -9.40
CA ALA A 128 -0.92 -9.17 -8.69
C ALA A 128 -0.54 -10.54 -8.12
N ARG A 129 0.18 -11.35 -8.91
CA ARG A 129 0.68 -12.66 -8.47
C ARG A 129 1.75 -12.52 -7.39
N TRP A 130 2.71 -11.63 -7.58
CA TRP A 130 3.83 -11.49 -6.64
C TRP A 130 3.40 -10.82 -5.33
N MET A 131 2.57 -9.77 -5.41
CA MET A 131 2.14 -8.97 -4.27
C MET A 131 0.82 -9.46 -3.66
N ARG A 132 0.29 -10.61 -4.09
CA ARG A 132 -0.95 -11.22 -3.57
C ARG A 132 -2.13 -10.24 -3.52
N HIS A 133 -2.21 -9.37 -4.51
CA HIS A 133 -3.23 -8.33 -4.64
C HIS A 133 -4.03 -8.54 -5.91
N SER A 134 -5.29 -8.10 -5.91
CA SER A 134 -6.03 -8.04 -7.16
C SER A 134 -5.46 -6.92 -8.06
N PRO A 135 -5.58 -7.03 -9.40
CA PRO A 135 -5.22 -5.94 -10.31
C PRO A 135 -5.94 -4.62 -9.99
N GLN A 136 -7.15 -4.71 -9.43
CA GLN A 136 -7.92 -3.54 -9.02
C GLN A 136 -7.29 -2.84 -7.80
N ALA A 137 -6.76 -3.60 -6.85
CA ALA A 137 -6.07 -3.06 -5.68
C ALA A 137 -4.79 -2.33 -6.10
N ILE A 138 -4.02 -2.95 -7.00
CA ILE A 138 -2.82 -2.35 -7.58
C ILE A 138 -3.16 -1.03 -8.29
N LYS A 139 -4.20 -1.03 -9.12
CA LYS A 139 -4.67 0.18 -9.80
C LYS A 139 -5.01 1.31 -8.81
N ARG A 140 -5.64 0.98 -7.67
CA ARG A 140 -5.95 1.95 -6.61
C ARG A 140 -4.66 2.55 -6.04
N TYR A 141 -3.67 1.72 -5.69
CA TYR A 141 -2.39 2.21 -5.16
C TYR A 141 -1.66 3.12 -6.15
N VAL A 142 -1.60 2.72 -7.43
CA VAL A 142 -1.02 3.54 -8.51
C VAL A 142 -1.75 4.87 -8.65
N ASN A 143 -3.09 4.87 -8.66
CA ASN A 143 -3.86 6.10 -8.75
C ASN A 143 -3.65 7.03 -7.54
N THR A 144 -3.58 6.48 -6.33
CA THR A 144 -3.26 7.26 -5.12
C THR A 144 -1.87 7.87 -5.23
N PHE A 145 -0.87 7.11 -5.68
CA PHE A 145 0.48 7.61 -5.93
C PHE A 145 0.50 8.76 -6.94
N LEU A 146 -0.16 8.60 -8.10
CA LEU A 146 -0.24 9.65 -9.12
C LEU A 146 -0.88 10.93 -8.57
N ARG A 147 -1.96 10.82 -7.78
CA ARG A 147 -2.61 11.97 -7.13
C ARG A 147 -1.68 12.68 -6.14
N ILE A 148 -0.93 11.92 -5.34
CA ILE A 148 0.07 12.46 -4.41
C ILE A 148 1.13 13.25 -5.18
N VAL A 149 1.67 12.69 -6.27
CA VAL A 149 2.66 13.38 -7.11
C VAL A 149 2.11 14.67 -7.71
N VAL A 150 0.88 14.67 -8.21
CA VAL A 150 0.24 15.87 -8.77
C VAL A 150 0.12 16.97 -7.73
N LEU A 151 -0.40 16.66 -6.53
CA LEU A 151 -0.54 17.64 -5.45
C LEU A 151 0.82 18.13 -4.95
N HIS A 152 1.81 17.24 -4.86
CA HIS A 152 3.16 17.63 -4.47
C HIS A 152 3.81 18.59 -5.46
N ARG A 153 3.60 18.41 -6.77
CA ARG A 153 4.04 19.35 -7.81
C ARG A 153 3.33 20.70 -7.75
N GLN A 154 2.19 20.77 -7.08
CA GLN A 154 1.47 22.02 -6.77
C GLN A 154 1.91 22.62 -5.43
N GLU A 155 3.01 22.12 -4.85
CA GLU A 155 3.57 22.58 -3.57
C GLU A 155 2.61 22.42 -2.38
N THR A 156 1.65 21.50 -2.50
CA THR A 156 0.69 21.20 -1.41
C THR A 156 1.42 20.56 -0.21
N PRO A 157 1.18 21.02 1.04
CA PRO A 157 1.76 20.42 2.23
C PRO A 157 1.37 18.95 2.43
N VAL A 158 2.26 18.17 3.06
CA VAL A 158 2.08 16.71 3.26
C VAL A 158 0.78 16.38 3.99
N GLU A 159 0.42 17.16 5.00
CA GLU A 159 -0.77 16.99 5.82
C GLU A 159 -2.04 17.19 4.98
N GLU A 160 -2.03 18.17 4.08
CA GLU A 160 -3.14 18.44 3.18
C GLU A 160 -3.24 17.38 2.07
N ILE A 161 -2.11 16.94 1.52
CA ILE A 161 -2.08 15.80 0.58
C ILE A 161 -2.68 14.55 1.24
N ALA A 162 -2.27 14.23 2.47
CA ALA A 162 -2.80 13.09 3.22
C ALA A 162 -4.31 13.17 3.38
N PHE A 163 -4.83 14.35 3.77
CA PHE A 163 -6.26 14.61 3.87
C PHE A 163 -6.99 14.42 2.53
N LEU A 164 -6.53 15.06 1.44
CA LEU A 164 -7.18 15.00 0.13
C LEU A 164 -7.16 13.62 -0.52
N THR A 165 -6.12 12.84 -0.23
CA THR A 165 -5.94 11.50 -0.80
C THR A 165 -6.43 10.37 0.10
N GLN A 166 -6.85 10.70 1.33
CA GLN A 166 -7.26 9.74 2.37
C GLN A 166 -6.15 8.71 2.65
N ALA A 167 -4.89 9.13 2.50
CA ALA A 167 -3.70 8.36 2.81
C ALA A 167 -3.16 8.78 4.19
N SER A 168 -2.41 7.90 4.86
CA SER A 168 -1.69 8.31 6.06
C SER A 168 -0.57 9.29 5.70
N ALA A 169 -0.25 10.23 6.60
CA ALA A 169 0.87 11.16 6.39
C ALA A 169 2.20 10.42 6.17
N GLN A 170 2.35 9.24 6.76
CA GLN A 170 3.52 8.39 6.52
C GLN A 170 3.54 7.82 5.11
N LEU A 171 2.41 7.29 4.60
CA LEU A 171 2.33 6.76 3.24
C LEU A 171 2.60 7.86 2.20
N VAL A 172 2.14 9.09 2.44
CA VAL A 172 2.47 10.24 1.60
C VAL A 172 3.98 10.44 1.57
N LYS A 173 4.65 10.50 2.73
CA LYS A 173 6.11 10.65 2.80
C LYS A 173 6.84 9.52 2.07
N ASP A 174 6.45 8.27 2.30
CA ASP A 174 7.05 7.11 1.63
C ASP A 174 6.90 7.20 0.11
N TYR A 175 5.74 7.63 -0.38
CA TYR A 175 5.49 7.82 -1.81
C TYR A 175 6.28 9.00 -2.38
N LEU A 176 6.47 10.08 -1.62
CA LEU A 176 7.34 11.19 -2.04
C LEU A 176 8.81 10.76 -2.10
N GLU A 177 9.29 9.90 -1.19
CA GLU A 177 10.62 9.30 -1.30
C GLU A 177 10.77 8.46 -2.58
N VAL A 178 9.74 7.67 -2.92
CA VAL A 178 9.69 6.94 -4.21
C VAL A 178 9.72 7.89 -5.39
N TYR A 179 8.97 9.00 -5.34
CA TYR A 179 8.95 10.02 -6.39
C TYR A 179 10.34 10.64 -6.59
N GLU A 180 11.00 11.08 -5.52
CA GLU A 180 12.34 11.66 -5.58
C GLU A 180 13.38 10.68 -6.14
N ALA A 181 13.30 9.40 -5.74
CA ALA A 181 14.14 8.35 -6.31
C ALA A 181 13.82 8.12 -7.79
N THR A 182 12.54 8.13 -8.16
CA THR A 182 12.06 7.97 -9.54
C THR A 182 12.59 9.07 -10.45
N MET A 183 12.64 10.31 -9.96
CA MET A 183 13.21 11.42 -10.72
C MET A 183 14.68 11.20 -11.06
N LYS A 184 15.43 10.35 -10.35
CA LYS A 184 16.85 10.07 -10.65
C LYS A 184 17.06 8.92 -11.63
N VAL A 185 16.01 8.17 -11.98
CA VAL A 185 16.09 6.96 -12.81
C VAL A 185 15.33 7.18 -14.13
N PRO A 186 16.00 7.28 -15.30
CA PRO A 186 15.38 7.70 -16.55
C PRO A 186 14.14 6.90 -16.98
N HIS A 187 14.19 5.55 -16.95
CA HIS A 187 13.06 4.72 -17.40
C HIS A 187 11.85 4.83 -16.48
N ARG A 188 12.07 4.98 -15.16
CA ARG A 188 10.99 5.20 -14.19
C ARG A 188 10.38 6.59 -14.33
N ARG A 189 11.22 7.61 -14.56
CA ARG A 189 10.78 8.98 -14.84
C ARG A 189 9.88 9.03 -16.08
N GLU A 190 10.33 8.44 -17.18
CA GLU A 190 9.56 8.36 -18.43
C GLU A 190 8.20 7.68 -18.20
N ARG A 191 8.19 6.51 -17.55
CA ARG A 191 6.97 5.79 -17.19
C ARG A 191 5.99 6.65 -16.38
N LEU A 192 6.49 7.42 -15.42
CA LEU A 192 5.68 8.31 -14.60
C LEU A 192 5.09 9.47 -15.42
N GLU A 193 5.89 10.16 -16.23
CA GLU A 193 5.41 11.29 -17.04
C GLU A 193 4.38 10.85 -18.09
N GLU A 194 4.57 9.69 -18.73
CA GLU A 194 3.59 9.09 -19.65
C GLU A 194 2.21 8.96 -18.99
N GLU A 195 2.19 8.46 -17.75
CA GLU A 195 0.95 8.18 -17.02
C GLU A 195 0.31 9.45 -16.45
N LEU A 196 1.12 10.41 -15.99
CA LEU A 196 0.63 11.74 -15.60
C LEU A 196 0.00 12.48 -16.79
N ALA A 197 0.63 12.44 -17.97
CA ALA A 197 0.07 13.03 -19.18
C ALA A 197 -1.27 12.38 -19.58
N ARG A 198 -1.39 11.05 -19.47
CA ARG A 198 -2.63 10.31 -19.73
C ARG A 198 -3.76 10.69 -18.78
N VAL A 199 -3.46 10.86 -17.48
CA VAL A 199 -4.46 11.27 -16.48
C VAL A 199 -4.96 12.68 -16.77
N SER A 200 -4.05 13.62 -17.07
CA SER A 200 -4.40 15.01 -17.41
C SER A 200 -5.20 15.10 -18.71
N ALA A 201 -4.87 14.30 -19.73
CA ALA A 201 -5.60 14.28 -21.00
C ALA A 201 -7.06 13.81 -20.84
N ARG A 202 -7.32 12.87 -19.93
CA ARG A 202 -8.68 12.38 -19.63
C ARG A 202 -9.54 13.40 -18.86
N GLN A 203 -8.92 14.40 -18.23
CA GLN A 203 -9.61 15.41 -17.43
C GLN A 203 -10.04 16.64 -18.24
N LYS A 204 -9.58 16.82 -19.48
CA LYS A 204 -10.10 17.88 -20.36
C LYS A 204 -11.51 17.51 -20.83
N PRO A 205 -12.58 18.21 -20.41
CA PRO A 205 -13.86 18.07 -21.06
C PRO A 205 -13.76 18.74 -22.44
N SER A 206 -14.36 18.11 -23.45
CA SER A 206 -14.61 18.71 -24.76
C SER A 206 -15.66 19.80 -24.62
N PHE A 207 -15.27 20.96 -24.08
CA PHE A 207 -15.96 22.21 -24.37
C PHE A 207 -15.29 22.80 -25.60
N GLU A 208 -15.63 22.26 -26.78
CA GLU A 208 -15.45 23.01 -28.00
C GLU A 208 -16.47 24.14 -28.02
N GLU A 209 -15.91 25.35 -28.07
CA GLU A 209 -16.60 26.61 -28.26
C GLU A 209 -17.51 26.55 -29.49
N GLY A 210 -18.82 26.55 -29.28
CA GLY A 210 -19.78 26.98 -30.29
C GLY A 210 -19.59 28.47 -30.56
N LYS A 211 -18.60 28.83 -31.39
CA LYS A 211 -18.41 30.18 -31.90
C LYS A 211 -19.14 30.35 -33.23
N LYS A 212 -20.03 31.35 -33.23
CA LYS A 212 -20.47 32.22 -34.34
C LYS A 212 -21.72 31.83 -35.15
N GLY A 213 -22.78 32.59 -34.87
CA GLY A 213 -23.57 33.31 -35.88
C GLY A 213 -24.06 34.60 -35.20
N GLN A 214 -23.23 35.66 -35.14
CA GLN A 214 -23.29 36.83 -36.02
C GLN A 214 -24.70 37.40 -36.18
N GLU A 215 -24.98 38.45 -35.39
CA GLU A 215 -25.85 39.55 -35.76
C GLU A 215 -25.46 40.08 -37.15
N GLN A 216 -26.44 40.23 -38.03
CA GLN A 216 -26.47 41.29 -39.05
C GLN A 216 -27.90 41.42 -39.56
N GLN A 217 -28.51 42.54 -39.14
CA GLN A 217 -29.47 43.42 -39.83
C GLN A 217 -30.72 42.80 -40.49
#